data_AF-A0A7J2JM75-F1
#
_entry.id   AF-A0A7J2JM75-F1
#
_cell.length_a   1.000
_cell.length_b   1.000
_cell.length_c   1.000
_cell.angle_alpha   90.00
_cell.angle_beta   90.00
_cell.angle_gamma   90.00
#
_symmetry.space_group_name_H-M   'P 1'
#
loop_
_entity.id
_entity.type
_entity.pdbx_description
1 polymer ?
#
loop_
_entity_poly.entity_id
_entity_poly.type
_entity_poly.pdbx_seq_one_letter_code
_entity_poly.pdbx_strand_id
1 'polypeptide(L)'
;DEFIPESPQLLDILIALDKYYFSELQRSVKYLKRGDKKIASRLISMEIDISNIMIILRSITRGYEIERFIIPNRSSYLTALDEYTPDNVIEFIENLSKTIYGSVLEDVVPIYKRTDSLLYFELALKRFLIEECKKIMKEHQFQLGFILGFLKLKEMEIGNLKAICVGIGESLPSEEIRDLLVF
;
A
#
# COMPACT_ATOMS: atom_id res chain seq x y z
N ASP A 1 -12.11 -0.17 12.55
CA ASP A 1 -11.58 1.13 12.09
C ASP A 1 -10.54 1.78 13.01
N GLU A 2 -9.94 1.08 13.99
CA GLU A 2 -9.12 1.72 15.04
C GLU A 2 -7.60 1.85 14.81
N PHE A 3 -7.07 1.60 13.60
CA PHE A 3 -5.62 1.75 13.36
C PHE A 3 -5.21 3.00 12.58
N ILE A 4 -6.16 3.93 12.36
CA ILE A 4 -5.90 5.22 11.72
C ILE A 4 -6.45 6.30 12.66
N PRO A 5 -5.69 7.36 12.95
CA PRO A 5 -6.10 8.35 13.92
C PRO A 5 -7.41 9.04 13.56
N GLU A 6 -8.21 9.33 14.59
CA GLU A 6 -9.38 10.19 14.55
C GLU A 6 -9.03 11.68 14.35
N SER A 7 -7.76 12.07 14.54
CA SER A 7 -7.30 13.46 14.41
C SER A 7 -6.50 13.72 13.12
N PRO A 8 -6.85 14.76 12.32
CA PRO A 8 -6.07 15.21 11.17
C PRO A 8 -4.57 15.45 11.47
N GLN A 9 -4.25 15.85 12.70
CA GLN A 9 -2.87 16.14 13.12
C GLN A 9 -2.01 14.87 13.22
N LEU A 10 -2.58 13.73 13.60
CA LEU A 10 -1.81 12.49 13.66
C LEU A 10 -1.66 11.88 12.26
N LEU A 11 -2.61 12.10 11.35
CA LEU A 11 -2.45 11.76 9.93
C LEU A 11 -1.30 12.57 9.29
N ASP A 12 -1.21 13.88 9.58
CA ASP A 12 -0.08 14.72 9.16
C ASP A 12 1.28 14.15 9.62
N ILE A 13 1.37 13.72 10.88
CA ILE A 13 2.60 13.14 11.46
C ILE A 13 2.95 11.81 10.78
N LEU A 14 1.98 10.91 10.64
CA LEU A 14 2.20 9.59 10.02
C LEU A 14 2.72 9.75 8.59
N ILE A 15 2.13 10.66 7.82
CA ILE A 15 2.54 10.89 6.44
C ILE A 15 3.89 11.60 6.38
N ALA A 16 4.20 12.49 7.32
CA ALA A 16 5.54 13.07 7.42
C ALA A 16 6.61 11.99 7.71
N LEU A 17 6.29 11.02 8.57
CA LEU A 17 7.16 9.87 8.85
C LEU A 17 7.32 8.98 7.61
N ASP A 18 6.24 8.67 6.89
CA ASP A 18 6.31 7.88 5.65
C ASP A 18 7.16 8.59 4.59
N LYS A 19 6.97 9.90 4.40
CA LYS A 19 7.80 10.72 3.50
C LYS A 19 9.27 10.65 3.88
N TYR A 20 9.59 10.77 5.16
CA TYR A 20 10.96 10.64 5.65
C TYR A 20 11.52 9.25 5.36
N TYR A 21 10.81 8.20 5.78
CA TYR A 21 11.18 6.80 5.58
C TYR A 21 11.49 6.48 4.11
N PHE A 22 10.56 6.78 3.20
CA PHE A 22 10.75 6.51 1.78
C PHE A 22 11.86 7.35 1.17
N SER A 23 12.06 8.59 1.62
CA SER A 23 13.18 9.42 1.16
C SER A 23 14.54 8.83 1.55
N GLU A 24 14.66 8.26 2.75
CA GLU A 24 15.89 7.62 3.22
C GLU A 24 16.15 6.29 2.51
N LEU A 25 15.11 5.50 2.25
CA LEU A 25 15.23 4.29 1.43
C LEU A 25 15.73 4.62 0.04
N GLN A 26 15.16 5.63 -0.61
CA GLN A 26 15.57 6.05 -1.95
C GLN A 26 17.00 6.59 -1.99
N ARG A 27 17.44 7.31 -0.96
CA ARG A 27 18.86 7.70 -0.81
C ARG A 27 19.75 6.47 -0.74
N SER A 28 19.38 5.47 0.06
CA SER A 28 20.14 4.22 0.23
C SER A 28 20.27 3.45 -1.09
N VAL A 29 19.22 3.41 -1.90
CA VAL A 29 19.21 2.75 -3.22
C VAL A 29 20.22 3.35 -4.20
N LYS A 30 20.60 4.64 -4.06
CA LYS A 30 21.59 5.28 -4.95
C LYS A 30 22.96 4.62 -4.87
N TYR A 31 23.31 4.01 -3.74
CA TYR A 31 24.59 3.33 -3.52
C TYR A 31 24.63 1.88 -4.04
N LEU A 32 23.51 1.35 -4.49
CA LEU A 32 23.43 -0.02 -5.02
C LEU A 32 23.98 -0.11 -6.46
N LYS A 33 24.52 -1.28 -6.79
CA LYS A 33 24.95 -1.61 -8.16
C LYS A 33 23.73 -1.78 -9.08
N ARG A 34 23.90 -1.60 -10.40
CA ARG A 34 22.80 -1.50 -11.38
C ARG A 34 21.65 -2.51 -11.21
N GLY A 35 21.96 -3.81 -11.07
CA GLY A 35 20.95 -4.87 -10.94
C GLY A 35 20.12 -4.72 -9.67
N ASP A 36 20.78 -4.71 -8.51
CA ASP A 36 20.14 -4.54 -7.21
C ASP A 36 19.41 -3.20 -7.09
N LYS A 37 20.00 -2.14 -7.64
CA LYS A 37 19.39 -0.80 -7.70
C LYS A 37 18.05 -0.85 -8.42
N LYS A 38 17.97 -1.50 -9.60
CA LYS A 38 16.74 -1.60 -10.38
C LYS A 38 15.64 -2.32 -9.60
N ILE A 39 15.99 -3.43 -8.95
CA ILE A 39 15.03 -4.26 -8.20
C ILE A 39 14.53 -3.53 -6.96
N ALA A 40 15.45 -2.96 -6.17
CA ALA A 40 15.11 -2.18 -4.98
C ALA A 40 14.25 -0.96 -5.34
N SER A 41 14.61 -0.24 -6.41
CA SER A 41 13.84 0.92 -6.89
C SER A 41 12.42 0.51 -7.27
N ARG A 42 12.24 -0.62 -7.97
CA ARG A 42 10.91 -1.13 -8.35
C ARG A 42 10.07 -1.45 -7.12
N LEU A 43 10.61 -2.19 -6.16
CA LEU A 43 9.87 -2.56 -4.95
C LEU A 43 9.45 -1.32 -4.14
N ILE A 44 10.40 -0.40 -3.90
CA ILE A 44 10.13 0.84 -3.15
C ILE A 44 9.11 1.71 -3.88
N SER A 45 9.18 1.80 -5.21
CA SER A 45 8.19 2.57 -5.99
C SER A 45 6.80 1.95 -5.85
N MET A 46 6.67 0.62 -5.85
CA MET A 46 5.37 -0.03 -5.61
C MET A 46 4.83 0.23 -4.21
N GLU A 47 5.69 0.23 -3.18
CA GLU A 47 5.27 0.55 -1.81
C GLU A 47 4.80 2.01 -1.68
N ILE A 48 5.52 2.95 -2.30
CA ILE A 48 5.11 4.37 -2.36
C ILE A 48 3.78 4.51 -3.09
N ASP A 49 3.62 3.81 -4.22
CA ASP A 49 2.39 3.87 -5.01
C ASP A 49 1.19 3.35 -4.22
N ILE A 50 1.30 2.19 -3.58
CA ILE A 50 0.24 1.60 -2.74
C ILE A 50 -0.11 2.55 -1.58
N SER A 51 0.90 3.15 -0.94
CA SER A 51 0.69 4.10 0.14
C SER A 51 -0.06 5.34 -0.34
N ASN A 52 0.34 5.90 -1.48
CA ASN A 52 -0.35 7.04 -2.10
C ASN A 52 -1.78 6.72 -2.53
N ILE A 53 -2.03 5.54 -3.11
CA ILE A 53 -3.37 5.08 -3.47
C ILE A 53 -4.27 5.05 -2.22
N MET A 54 -3.79 4.48 -1.11
CA MET A 54 -4.55 4.45 0.14
C MET A 54 -4.75 5.85 0.75
N ILE A 55 -3.75 6.72 0.66
CA ILE A 55 -3.86 8.12 1.09
C ILE A 55 -4.94 8.85 0.28
N ILE A 56 -4.96 8.69 -1.04
CA ILE A 56 -5.96 9.32 -1.91
C ILE A 56 -7.36 8.79 -1.58
N LEU A 57 -7.53 7.47 -1.50
CA LEU A 57 -8.81 6.84 -1.13
C LEU A 57 -9.34 7.37 0.21
N ARG A 58 -8.47 7.49 1.22
CA ARG A 58 -8.84 8.05 2.54
C ARG A 58 -9.14 9.54 2.48
N SER A 59 -8.45 10.28 1.63
CA SER A 59 -8.66 11.73 1.46
C SER A 59 -10.01 12.01 0.81
N ILE A 60 -10.40 11.20 -0.20
CA ILE A 60 -11.73 11.27 -0.82
C ILE A 60 -12.83 11.02 0.22
N THR A 61 -12.72 9.93 1.00
CA THR A 61 -13.78 9.56 1.96
C THR A 61 -13.89 10.52 3.15
N ARG A 62 -12.82 11.23 3.49
CA ARG A 62 -12.78 12.17 4.63
C ARG A 62 -12.79 13.65 4.23
N GLY A 63 -12.74 13.97 2.94
CA GLY A 63 -12.70 15.34 2.43
C GLY A 63 -11.41 16.10 2.74
N TYR A 64 -10.27 15.42 2.73
CA TYR A 64 -8.95 16.04 2.97
C TYR A 64 -8.27 16.49 1.67
N GLU A 65 -7.44 17.54 1.74
CA GLU A 65 -6.63 18.04 0.61
C GLU A 65 -5.51 17.03 0.26
N ILE A 66 -5.61 16.41 -0.91
CA ILE A 66 -4.75 15.29 -1.34
C ILE A 66 -3.27 15.72 -1.46
N GLU A 67 -3.02 16.93 -1.97
CA GLU A 67 -1.70 17.45 -2.34
C GLU A 67 -0.76 17.49 -1.13
N ARG A 68 -1.32 17.69 0.07
CA ARG A 68 -0.58 17.74 1.33
C ARG A 68 0.00 16.36 1.69
N PHE A 69 -0.63 15.30 1.20
CA PHE A 69 -0.43 13.95 1.69
C PHE A 69 0.33 13.01 0.74
N ILE A 70 0.53 13.40 -0.52
CA ILE A 70 1.27 12.59 -1.48
C ILE A 70 2.75 12.43 -1.11
N ILE A 71 3.20 11.18 -1.06
CA ILE A 71 4.60 10.78 -0.91
C ILE A 71 5.29 10.94 -2.27
N PRO A 72 6.44 11.65 -2.34
CA PRO A 72 7.13 11.94 -3.59
C PRO A 72 7.83 10.71 -4.17
N ASN A 73 8.38 10.86 -5.39
CA ASN A 73 9.17 9.83 -6.08
C ASN A 73 8.41 8.51 -6.29
N ARG A 74 7.12 8.65 -6.61
CA ARG A 74 6.19 7.60 -7.03
C ARG A 74 6.41 7.23 -8.50
N SER A 75 5.71 6.21 -8.99
CA SER A 75 5.77 5.87 -10.41
C SER A 75 5.28 7.02 -11.30
N SER A 76 5.72 7.00 -12.56
CA SER A 76 5.26 7.98 -13.57
C SER A 76 3.75 7.97 -13.74
N TYR A 77 3.10 6.84 -13.45
CA TYR A 77 1.65 6.71 -13.46
C TYR A 77 1.00 7.63 -12.42
N LEU A 78 1.35 7.50 -11.14
CA LEU A 78 0.79 8.37 -10.11
C LEU A 78 1.26 9.82 -10.25
N THR A 79 2.33 10.05 -11.02
CA THR A 79 2.75 11.41 -11.38
C THR A 79 1.78 12.09 -12.34
N ALA A 80 1.15 11.31 -13.22
CA ALA A 80 0.11 11.81 -14.13
C ALA A 80 -1.20 12.19 -13.41
N LEU A 81 -1.34 11.88 -12.11
CA LEU A 81 -2.50 12.24 -11.31
C LEU A 81 -2.36 13.57 -10.55
N ASP A 82 -1.23 14.27 -10.66
CA ASP A 82 -1.02 15.53 -9.92
C ASP A 82 -1.99 16.64 -10.32
N GLU A 83 -2.53 16.58 -11.54
CA GLU A 83 -3.52 17.53 -12.05
C GLU A 83 -4.96 16.99 -11.92
N TYR A 84 -5.13 15.84 -11.27
CA TYR A 84 -6.39 15.12 -11.17
C TYR A 84 -6.84 14.99 -9.72
N THR A 85 -7.97 15.62 -9.41
CA THR A 85 -8.64 15.49 -8.11
C THR A 85 -9.89 14.63 -8.32
N PRO A 86 -9.90 13.36 -7.87
CA PRO A 86 -11.07 12.49 -8.02
C PRO A 86 -12.24 12.97 -7.16
N ASP A 87 -13.46 12.96 -7.71
CA ASP A 87 -14.67 13.35 -6.97
C ASP A 87 -15.14 12.25 -6.03
N ASN A 88 -14.86 10.99 -6.37
CA ASN A 88 -15.25 9.83 -5.56
C ASN A 88 -14.32 8.61 -5.76
N VAL A 89 -14.45 7.63 -4.88
CA VAL A 89 -13.63 6.41 -4.84
C VAL A 89 -13.71 5.62 -6.15
N ILE A 90 -14.90 5.52 -6.76
CA ILE A 90 -15.10 4.72 -7.96
C ILE A 90 -14.38 5.34 -9.15
N GLU A 91 -14.54 6.65 -9.33
CA GLU A 91 -13.87 7.40 -10.40
C GLU A 91 -12.33 7.31 -10.29
N PHE A 92 -11.80 7.38 -9.06
CA PHE A 92 -10.37 7.18 -8.83
C PHE A 92 -9.89 5.79 -9.27
N ILE A 93 -10.66 4.74 -8.95
CA ILE A 93 -10.32 3.36 -9.34
C ILE A 93 -10.44 3.16 -10.86
N GLU A 94 -11.44 3.77 -11.51
CA GLU A 94 -11.56 3.73 -12.97
C GLU A 94 -10.35 4.37 -13.67
N ASN A 95 -9.81 5.45 -13.10
CA ASN A 95 -8.56 6.06 -13.57
C ASN A 95 -7.30 5.19 -13.32
N LEU A 96 -7.38 4.25 -12.37
CA LEU A 96 -6.34 3.25 -12.10
C LEU A 96 -6.42 2.04 -13.04
N SER A 97 -7.51 1.83 -13.78
CA SER A 97 -7.79 0.64 -14.62
C SER A 97 -6.64 0.21 -15.53
N LYS A 98 -5.92 1.17 -16.13
CA LYS A 98 -4.80 0.90 -17.07
C LYS A 98 -3.47 0.60 -16.38
N THR A 99 -3.46 0.50 -15.06
CA THR A 99 -2.25 0.25 -14.27
C THR A 99 -2.20 -1.17 -13.75
N ILE A 100 -1.04 -1.52 -13.19
CA ILE A 100 -0.87 -2.79 -12.48
C ILE A 100 -1.74 -2.89 -11.20
N TYR A 101 -2.26 -1.76 -10.69
CA TYR A 101 -3.12 -1.71 -9.51
C TYR A 101 -4.62 -1.76 -9.86
N GLY A 102 -4.98 -1.33 -11.07
CA GLY A 102 -6.37 -1.18 -11.50
C GLY A 102 -7.18 -2.46 -11.36
N SER A 103 -6.71 -3.54 -11.98
CA SER A 103 -7.41 -4.84 -11.94
C SER A 103 -7.60 -5.36 -10.51
N VAL A 104 -6.61 -5.14 -9.63
CA VAL A 104 -6.67 -5.56 -8.22
C VAL A 104 -7.76 -4.80 -7.46
N LEU A 105 -7.95 -3.52 -7.78
CA LEU A 105 -8.90 -2.65 -7.10
C LEU A 105 -10.31 -2.79 -7.68
N GLU A 106 -10.44 -2.96 -8.99
CA GLU A 106 -11.73 -3.16 -9.67
C GLU A 106 -12.50 -4.37 -9.10
N ASP A 107 -11.82 -5.48 -8.82
CA ASP A 107 -12.43 -6.68 -8.23
C ASP A 107 -13.06 -6.42 -6.85
N VAL A 108 -12.61 -5.39 -6.14
CA VAL A 108 -13.05 -5.04 -4.79
C VAL A 108 -14.18 -4.01 -4.79
N VAL A 109 -14.37 -3.26 -5.88
CA VAL A 109 -15.41 -2.22 -6.00
C VAL A 109 -16.80 -2.70 -5.58
N PRO A 110 -17.30 -3.90 -5.98
CA PRO A 110 -18.61 -4.38 -5.55
C PRO A 110 -18.74 -4.57 -4.04
N ILE A 111 -17.65 -4.93 -3.36
CA ILE A 111 -17.61 -5.08 -1.91
C ILE A 111 -17.70 -3.71 -1.26
N TYR A 112 -16.87 -2.76 -1.71
CA TYR A 112 -16.89 -1.38 -1.23
C TYR A 112 -18.28 -0.74 -1.36
N LYS A 113 -18.96 -0.90 -2.50
CA LYS A 113 -20.32 -0.38 -2.71
C LYS A 113 -21.35 -0.91 -1.70
N ARG A 114 -21.10 -2.05 -1.06
CA ARG A 114 -22.00 -2.65 -0.05
C ARG A 114 -21.61 -2.30 1.38
N THR A 115 -20.31 -2.17 1.65
CA THR A 115 -19.78 -2.02 3.01
C THR A 115 -19.35 -0.59 3.35
N ASP A 116 -19.15 0.25 2.33
CA ASP A 116 -18.51 1.57 2.40
C ASP A 116 -17.15 1.56 3.14
N SER A 117 -16.47 0.40 3.13
CA SER A 117 -15.22 0.20 3.85
C SER A 117 -14.02 0.10 2.92
N LEU A 118 -13.00 0.93 3.17
CA LEU A 118 -11.73 0.88 2.43
C LEU A 118 -10.85 -0.32 2.80
N LEU A 119 -11.23 -1.10 3.82
CA LEU A 119 -10.46 -2.25 4.32
C LEU A 119 -10.13 -3.25 3.20
N TYR A 120 -11.11 -3.58 2.37
CA TYR A 120 -10.91 -4.59 1.33
C TYR A 120 -9.96 -4.12 0.23
N PHE A 121 -9.89 -2.82 -0.06
CA PHE A 121 -8.87 -2.28 -0.96
C PHE A 121 -7.48 -2.42 -0.35
N GLU A 122 -7.34 -2.11 0.94
CA GLU A 122 -6.06 -2.27 1.65
C GLU A 122 -5.59 -3.74 1.63
N LEU A 123 -6.49 -4.69 1.90
CA LEU A 123 -6.19 -6.11 1.85
C LEU A 123 -5.81 -6.57 0.44
N ALA A 124 -6.51 -6.11 -0.60
CA ALA A 124 -6.20 -6.46 -1.98
C ALA A 124 -4.82 -5.93 -2.41
N LEU A 125 -4.48 -4.68 -2.08
CA LEU A 125 -3.16 -4.11 -2.36
C LEU A 125 -2.04 -4.83 -1.59
N LYS A 126 -2.28 -5.24 -0.34
CA LYS A 126 -1.33 -6.06 0.44
C LYS A 126 -1.10 -7.43 -0.22
N ARG A 127 -2.16 -8.12 -0.64
CA ARG A 127 -2.05 -9.40 -1.37
C ARG A 127 -1.28 -9.23 -2.68
N PHE A 128 -1.57 -8.18 -3.44
CA PHE A 128 -0.83 -7.84 -4.64
C PHE A 128 0.67 -7.65 -4.38
N LEU A 129 1.03 -6.88 -3.34
CA LEU A 129 2.42 -6.67 -2.97
C LEU A 129 3.13 -7.97 -2.55
N ILE A 130 2.43 -8.87 -1.85
CA ILE A 130 2.94 -10.19 -1.49
C ILE A 130 3.28 -11.00 -2.74
N GLU A 131 2.38 -11.05 -3.72
CA GLU A 131 2.61 -11.77 -4.97
C GLU A 131 3.78 -11.18 -5.77
N GLU A 132 3.89 -9.85 -5.85
CA GLU A 132 5.05 -9.19 -6.47
C GLU A 132 6.36 -9.49 -5.71
N CYS A 133 6.34 -9.56 -4.38
CA CYS A 133 7.50 -9.96 -3.59
C CYS A 133 7.93 -11.41 -3.87
N LYS A 134 6.97 -12.35 -3.89
CA LYS A 134 7.23 -13.76 -4.25
C LYS A 134 7.82 -13.87 -5.65
N LYS A 135 7.30 -13.10 -6.62
CA LYS A 135 7.81 -13.03 -7.98
C LYS A 135 9.24 -12.51 -8.02
N ILE A 136 9.53 -11.40 -7.34
CA ILE A 136 10.89 -10.84 -7.23
C ILE A 136 11.85 -11.88 -6.66
N MET A 137 11.48 -12.58 -5.58
CA MET A 137 12.32 -13.61 -4.99
C MET A 137 12.61 -14.76 -5.98
N LYS A 138 11.61 -15.19 -6.75
CA LYS A 138 11.78 -16.25 -7.75
C LYS A 138 12.66 -15.82 -8.92
N GLU A 139 12.52 -14.59 -9.40
CA GLU A 139 13.26 -14.04 -10.54
C GLU A 139 14.70 -13.63 -10.17
N HIS A 140 14.96 -13.28 -8.91
CA HIS A 140 16.20 -12.64 -8.46
C HIS A 140 16.89 -13.38 -7.30
N GLN A 141 16.99 -14.70 -7.38
CA GLN A 141 17.46 -15.59 -6.29
C GLN A 141 18.86 -15.30 -5.73
N PHE A 142 19.77 -14.75 -6.55
CA PHE A 142 21.16 -14.44 -6.16
C PHE A 142 21.44 -12.93 -6.08
N GLN A 143 20.39 -12.13 -5.95
CA GLN A 143 20.46 -10.67 -5.92
C GLN A 143 19.75 -10.14 -4.68
N LEU A 144 19.94 -8.84 -4.40
CA LEU A 144 19.33 -8.19 -3.24
C LEU A 144 17.79 -8.31 -3.24
N GLY A 145 17.18 -8.47 -4.41
CA GLY A 145 15.76 -8.70 -4.57
C GLY A 145 15.20 -9.84 -3.73
N PHE A 146 15.93 -10.96 -3.60
CA PHE A 146 15.50 -12.07 -2.76
C PHE A 146 15.39 -11.66 -1.29
N ILE A 147 16.41 -10.97 -0.77
CA ILE A 147 16.46 -10.52 0.62
C ILE A 147 15.36 -9.49 0.89
N LEU A 148 15.17 -8.53 -0.01
CA LEU A 148 14.13 -7.49 0.13
C LEU A 148 12.74 -8.10 0.12
N GLY A 149 12.44 -8.97 -0.85
CA GLY A 149 11.15 -9.68 -0.92
C GLY A 149 10.91 -10.51 0.34
N PHE A 150 11.92 -11.25 0.81
CA PHE A 150 11.82 -12.05 2.03
C PHE A 150 11.52 -11.19 3.26
N LEU A 151 12.26 -10.09 3.45
CA LEU A 151 12.02 -9.17 4.57
C LEU A 151 10.60 -8.60 4.53
N LYS A 152 10.10 -8.26 3.34
CA LYS A 152 8.74 -7.72 3.20
C LYS A 152 7.67 -8.77 3.52
N LEU A 153 7.85 -10.01 3.07
CA LEU A 153 6.96 -11.11 3.46
C LEU A 153 6.98 -11.37 4.97
N LYS A 154 8.14 -11.23 5.63
CA LYS A 154 8.24 -11.33 7.09
C LYS A 154 7.53 -10.18 7.81
N GLU A 155 7.59 -8.97 7.29
CA GLU A 155 6.82 -7.84 7.81
C GLU A 155 5.30 -8.11 7.72
N MET A 156 4.84 -8.67 6.60
CA MET A 156 3.43 -9.06 6.42
C MET A 156 3.02 -10.19 7.36
N GLU A 157 3.88 -11.19 7.58
CA GLU A 157 3.64 -12.27 8.55
C GLU A 157 3.45 -11.73 9.97
N ILE A 158 4.28 -10.77 10.38
CA ILE A 158 4.11 -10.06 11.67
C ILE A 158 2.78 -9.31 11.70
N GLY A 159 2.36 -8.69 10.59
CA GLY A 159 1.05 -8.06 10.45
C GLY A 159 -0.11 -9.04 10.69
N ASN A 160 -0.06 -10.23 10.09
CA ASN A 160 -1.05 -11.28 10.32
C ASN A 160 -1.10 -11.73 11.78
N LEU A 161 0.06 -11.92 12.41
CA LEU A 161 0.13 -12.29 13.83
C LEU A 161 -0.50 -11.21 14.72
N LYS A 162 -0.22 -9.93 14.44
CA LYS A 162 -0.87 -8.82 15.14
C LYS A 162 -2.38 -8.83 14.94
N ALA A 163 -2.86 -9.03 13.72
CA ALA A 163 -4.29 -9.10 13.41
C ALA A 163 -4.97 -10.24 14.19
N ILE A 164 -4.32 -11.41 14.29
CA ILE A 164 -4.80 -12.54 15.11
C ILE A 164 -4.85 -12.15 16.59
N CYS A 165 -3.77 -11.59 17.14
CA CYS A 165 -3.71 -11.21 18.55
C CYS A 165 -4.77 -10.17 18.92
N VAL A 166 -4.92 -9.12 18.10
CA VAL A 166 -5.92 -8.08 18.31
C VAL A 166 -7.33 -8.64 18.15
N GLY A 167 -7.58 -9.43 17.10
CA GLY A 167 -8.90 -10.03 16.87
C GLY A 167 -9.33 -10.97 18.00
N ILE A 168 -8.41 -11.75 18.58
CA ILE A 168 -8.69 -12.57 19.77
C ILE A 168 -8.97 -11.67 20.97
N GLY A 169 -8.20 -10.60 21.17
CA GLY A 169 -8.41 -9.64 22.26
C GLY A 169 -9.78 -8.97 22.20
N GLU A 170 -10.24 -8.62 21.00
CA GLU A 170 -11.55 -8.03 20.74
C GLU A 170 -12.68 -9.06 20.60
N SER A 171 -12.41 -10.34 20.86
CA SER A 171 -13.40 -11.43 20.77
C SER A 171 -14.08 -11.57 19.40
N LEU A 172 -13.37 -11.23 18.32
CA LEU A 172 -13.88 -11.39 16.95
C LEU A 172 -14.03 -12.87 16.59
N PRO A 173 -15.06 -13.24 15.80
CA PRO A 173 -15.19 -14.58 15.26
C PRO A 173 -13.96 -14.99 14.43
N SER A 174 -13.55 -16.26 14.52
CA SER A 174 -12.41 -16.79 13.77
C SER A 174 -12.50 -16.59 12.25
N GLU A 175 -13.72 -16.54 11.70
CA GLU A 175 -13.96 -16.27 10.28
C GLU A 175 -13.60 -14.82 9.93
N GLU A 176 -14.05 -13.85 10.72
CA GLU A 176 -13.72 -12.43 10.52
C GLU A 176 -12.21 -12.18 10.66
N ILE A 177 -11.56 -12.79 11.65
CA ILE A 177 -10.10 -12.69 11.80
C ILE A 177 -9.39 -13.22 10.55
N ARG A 178 -9.86 -14.34 9.99
CA ARG A 178 -9.26 -14.97 8.80
C ARG A 178 -9.36 -14.06 7.57
N ASP A 179 -10.46 -13.33 7.42
CA ASP A 179 -10.65 -12.41 6.30
C ASP A 179 -9.65 -11.25 6.31
N LEU A 180 -9.13 -10.88 7.49
CA LEU A 180 -8.10 -9.85 7.65
C LEU A 180 -6.69 -10.31 7.28
N LEU A 181 -6.46 -11.61 7.15
CA LEU A 181 -5.12 -12.16 6.92
C LEU A 181 -4.75 -12.19 5.44
N VAL A 182 -3.50 -11.83 5.14
CA VAL A 182 -2.95 -11.79 3.78
C VAL A 182 -1.82 -12.80 3.65
N PHE A 183 -1.84 -13.64 2.60
CA PHE A 183 -0.89 -14.75 2.42
C PHE A 183 -0.32 -14.77 1.01
#